data_AF-A0A5B7IAX1-F1
#
_entry.id   AF-A0A5B7IAX1-F1
#
_cell.length_a   1.000
_cell.length_b   1.000
_cell.length_c   1.000
_cell.angle_alpha   90.00
_cell.angle_beta   90.00
_cell.angle_gamma   90.00
#
_symmetry.space_group_name_H-M   'P 1'
#
loop_
_entity.id
_entity.type
_entity.pdbx_description
1 polymer ?
#
loop_
_entity_poly.entity_id
_entity_poly.type
_entity_poly.pdbx_seq_one_letter_code
_entity_poly.pdbx_strand_id
1 'polypeptide(L)' 'MVQEATQNFTCPTVQQDQAVAHPRYQDPLDCQYFYVCINGKIPRRNGCKFGQVFNSKTSACDVPTEVPDW' A
#
# COMPACT_ATOMS: atom_id res chain seq x y z
N MET A 1 10.63 -11.07 18.50
CA MET A 1 10.76 -11.83 17.24
C MET A 1 9.46 -11.64 16.48
N VAL A 2 9.33 -10.58 15.67
CA VAL A 2 8.14 -10.39 14.81
C VAL A 2 8.59 -10.63 13.38
N GLN A 3 7.86 -11.54 12.75
CA GLN A 3 8.24 -12.36 11.61
C GLN A 3 7.95 -11.60 10.30
N GLU A 4 9.00 -11.13 9.62
CA GLU A 4 9.22 -11.17 8.16
C GLU A 4 8.02 -10.93 7.21
N ALA A 5 7.13 -9.96 7.46
CA ALA A 5 6.03 -9.63 6.54
C ALA A 5 6.48 -8.84 5.27
N THR A 6 7.78 -8.52 5.15
CA THR A 6 8.32 -7.72 4.04
C THR A 6 8.86 -8.52 2.85
N GLN A 7 8.93 -9.85 2.92
CA GLN A 7 9.91 -10.56 2.09
C GLN A 7 9.62 -10.60 0.57
N ASN A 8 8.44 -10.24 0.05
CA ASN A 8 8.18 -10.44 -1.39
C ASN A 8 7.31 -9.41 -2.14
N PHE A 9 6.91 -8.28 -1.54
CA PHE A 9 6.22 -7.26 -2.33
C PHE A 9 7.19 -6.55 -3.28
N THR A 10 6.90 -6.58 -4.59
CA THR A 10 7.63 -5.85 -5.62
C THR A 10 6.72 -4.80 -6.24
N CYS A 11 7.24 -3.59 -6.45
CA CYS A 11 6.48 -2.53 -7.10
C CYS A 11 6.05 -2.95 -8.51
N PRO A 12 4.76 -2.83 -8.85
CA PRO A 12 4.29 -3.01 -10.22
C PRO A 12 5.02 -2.08 -11.19
N THR A 13 5.31 -2.58 -12.39
CA THR A 13 5.86 -1.74 -13.46
C THR A 13 4.75 -0.84 -14.00
N VAL A 14 4.98 0.47 -13.93
CA VAL A 14 4.06 1.51 -14.40
C VAL A 14 4.78 2.47 -15.35
N GLN A 15 4.01 3.33 -16.00
CA GLN A 15 4.56 4.39 -16.85
C GLN A 15 5.35 5.42 -16.02
N GLN A 16 6.25 6.16 -16.66
CA GLN A 16 7.17 7.06 -15.97
C GLN A 16 6.45 8.19 -15.22
N ASP A 17 5.38 8.73 -15.79
CA ASP A 17 4.52 9.74 -15.15
C ASP A 17 3.90 9.22 -13.85
N GLN A 18 3.43 7.97 -13.85
CA GLN A 18 2.89 7.31 -12.65
C GLN A 18 3.99 6.99 -11.64
N ALA A 19 5.16 6.55 -12.09
CA ALA A 19 6.28 6.21 -11.21
C ALA A 19 6.75 7.41 -10.37
N VAL A 20 6.81 8.60 -10.99
CA VAL A 20 7.21 9.86 -10.31
C VAL A 20 6.19 10.25 -9.23
N ALA A 21 4.92 9.87 -9.37
CA ALA A 21 3.88 10.12 -8.36
C ALA A 21 3.96 9.20 -7.13
N HIS A 22 4.90 8.25 -7.10
CA HIS A 22 5.09 7.29 -6.01
C HIS A 22 3.81 6.50 -5.68
N PRO A 23 3.36 5.63 -6.60
CA PRO A 23 2.06 4.98 -6.50
C PRO A 23 1.99 4.10 -5.24
N ARG A 24 0.76 3.91 -4.75
CA ARG A 24 0.48 3.22 -3.50
C ARG A 24 -0.33 1.96 -3.78
N TYR A 25 0.01 0.89 -3.07
CA TYR A 25 -0.62 -0.41 -3.26
C TYR A 25 -0.94 -1.04 -1.91
N GLN A 26 -2.09 -1.67 -1.81
CA GLN A 26 -2.48 -2.40 -0.61
C GLN A 26 -1.46 -3.50 -0.27
N ASP A 27 -1.24 -3.71 1.02
CA ASP A 27 -0.53 -4.90 1.48
C ASP A 27 -1.49 -6.10 1.39
N PRO A 28 -1.13 -7.18 0.66
CA PRO A 28 -2.01 -8.33 0.47
C PRO A 28 -2.17 -9.20 1.73
N LEU A 29 -1.35 -9.00 2.77
CA LEU A 29 -1.38 -9.79 4.00
C LEU A 29 -1.99 -9.03 5.18
N ASP A 30 -2.07 -7.71 5.10
CA ASP A 30 -2.49 -6.87 6.22
C ASP A 30 -3.12 -5.55 5.72
N CYS A 31 -4.45 -5.48 5.75
CA CYS A 31 -5.21 -4.36 5.20
C CYS A 31 -4.96 -3.01 5.89
N GLN A 32 -4.37 -3.01 7.09
CA GLN A 32 -3.94 -1.77 7.76
C GLN A 32 -2.71 -1.14 7.07
N TYR A 33 -1.95 -1.92 6.30
CA TYR A 33 -0.72 -1.49 5.68
C TYR A 33 -0.83 -1.40 4.15
N PHE A 34 0.10 -0.62 3.60
CA PHE A 34 0.24 -0.41 2.17
C PHE A 34 1.69 -0.12 1.83
N TYR A 35 2.04 -0.30 0.56
CA TYR A 35 3.36 0.01 0.02
C TYR A 35 3.31 1.30 -0.77
N VAL A 36 4.27 2.19 -0.52
CA VAL A 36 4.58 3.34 -1.38
C VAL A 36 5.76 2.94 -2.25
N CYS A 37 5.60 3.01 -3.56
CA CYS A 37 6.63 2.67 -4.52
C CYS A 37 7.43 3.90 -4.93
N ILE A 38 8.57 4.14 -4.27
CA ILE A 38 9.41 5.31 -4.56
C ILE A 38 9.97 5.19 -5.99
N ASN A 39 9.66 6.19 -6.81
CA ASN A 39 9.93 6.20 -8.25
C ASN A 39 9.48 4.91 -8.97
N GLY A 40 8.39 4.28 -8.51
CA GLY A 40 7.88 3.02 -9.05
C GLY A 40 8.76 1.79 -8.82
N LYS A 41 9.83 1.89 -8.00
CA LYS A 41 10.85 0.82 -7.88
C LYS A 41 11.03 0.29 -6.46
N ILE A 42 11.11 1.18 -5.46
CA ILE A 42 11.50 0.78 -4.11
C ILE A 42 10.24 0.75 -3.22
N PRO A 43 9.80 -0.43 -2.77
CA PRO A 43 8.63 -0.53 -1.91
C PRO A 43 8.97 -0.09 -0.49
N ARG A 44 8.13 0.80 0.06
CA ARG A 44 8.16 1.20 1.48
C ARG A 44 6.82 0.90 2.13
N ARG A 45 6.81 -0.02 3.09
CA ARG A 45 5.61 -0.37 3.86
C ARG A 45 5.27 0.77 4.83
N ASN A 46 4.03 1.21 4.80
CA ASN A 46 3.46 2.23 5.69
C ASN A 46 2.15 1.72 6.26
N GLY A 47 1.77 2.21 7.44
CA GLY A 47 0.52 1.84 8.11
C GLY A 47 -0.46 3.00 8.13
N CYS A 48 -1.74 2.68 8.04
CA CYS A 48 -2.82 3.58 8.37
C CYS A 48 -2.91 3.79 9.89
N LYS A 49 -3.67 4.82 10.31
CA LYS A 49 -3.94 5.03 11.73
C LYS A 49 -4.76 3.87 12.30
N PHE A 50 -4.74 3.72 13.62
CA PHE A 50 -5.57 2.72 14.30
C PHE A 50 -7.05 2.87 13.90
N GLY A 51 -7.68 1.74 13.55
CA GLY A 51 -9.07 1.70 13.08
C GLY A 51 -9.28 2.08 11.61
N GLN A 52 -8.21 2.32 10.84
CA GLN A 52 -8.27 2.59 9.40
C GLN A 52 -7.56 1.50 8.60
N VAL A 53 -7.98 1.36 7.34
CA VAL A 53 -7.41 0.45 6.35
C VAL A 53 -7.12 1.20 5.05
N PHE A 54 -6.21 0.67 4.22
CA PHE A 54 -5.88 1.31 2.96
C PHE A 54 -6.97 1.06 1.91
N ASN A 55 -7.55 2.15 1.40
CA ASN A 55 -8.52 2.13 0.32
C ASN A 55 -7.80 2.27 -1.03
N SER A 56 -7.74 1.19 -1.81
CA SER A 56 -7.06 1.16 -3.11
C SER A 56 -7.75 2.02 -4.18
N LYS A 57 -9.06 2.30 -4.04
CA LYS A 57 -9.80 3.16 -4.98
C LYS A 57 -9.41 4.63 -4.83
N THR A 58 -9.15 5.08 -3.61
CA THR A 58 -8.78 6.47 -3.31
C THR A 58 -7.28 6.65 -3.09
N SER A 59 -6.52 5.55 -2.99
CA SER A 59 -5.10 5.53 -2.64
C SER A 59 -4.78 6.21 -1.29
N ALA A 60 -5.70 6.09 -0.34
CA ALA A 60 -5.63 6.72 0.98
C ALA A 60 -6.16 5.80 2.09
N CYS A 61 -5.83 6.14 3.34
CA CYS A 61 -6.41 5.46 4.50
C CYS A 61 -7.84 5.93 4.73
N ASP A 62 -8.74 4.98 4.93
CA ASP A 62 -10.15 5.24 5.18
C ASP A 62 -10.68 4.33 6.29
N VAL A 63 -11.90 4.61 6.76
CA VAL A 63 -12.59 3.70 7.67
C VAL A 63 -13.02 2.43 6.92
N PRO A 64 -13.00 1.24 7.56
CA PRO A 64 -13.30 -0.02 6.89
C PRO A 64 -14.66 -0.08 6.18
N THR A 65 -15.66 0.66 6.67
CA THR A 65 -17.00 0.70 6.07
C THR A 65 -17.04 1.34 4.69
N GLU A 66 -16.06 2.19 4.35
CA GLU A 66 -15.95 2.89 3.07
C GLU A 66 -15.01 2.18 2.09
N VAL A 67 -14.36 1.08 2.52
CA VAL A 67 -13.49 0.26 1.67
C VAL A 67 -14.29 -0.93 1.17
N PRO A 68 -14.79 -0.91 -0.08
CA PRO A 68 -15.51 -2.03 -0.64
C PRO A 68 -14.58 -3.23 -0.81
N ASP A 69 -15.05 -4.41 -0.42
CA ASP A 69 -14.39 -5.72 -0.53
C ASP A 69 -13.12 -5.90 0.34
N TRP A 70 -13.24 -5.61 1.65
CA TRP A 70 -12.23 -6.03 2.64
C TRP A 70 -12.34 -7.52 3.02
#